data_AF-A0A7J7SR30-F1
#
_entry.id   AF-A0A7J7SR30-F1
#
_cell.length_a   1.000
_cell.length_b   1.000
_cell.length_c   1.000
_cell.angle_alpha   90.00
_cell.angle_beta   90.00
_cell.angle_gamma   90.00
#
_symmetry.space_group_name_H-M   'P 1'
#
loop_
_entity.id
_entity.type
_entity.pdbx_description
1 polymer ?
#
loop_
_entity_poly.entity_id
_entity_poly.type
_entity_poly.pdbx_seq_one_letter_code
_entity_poly.pdbx_strand_id
1 'polypeptide(L)'
;MANTTVESVNDGKQASWFIHRYIQSQFAAAVPARPALPLFHTPIDLVDISVEMAGLRFINPFGLASATPATSTTMIRRAFEAGWGFALTKTFSLDKDIVTNVSPRIIRGTTSGPSYGPGQSSFLNIELISEKTAAYWCQSVTELKADFPDRVLIASIMCSYNRKTDT
;
A
#
# COMPACT_ATOMS: atom_id res chain seq x y z
N MET A 1 33.69 25.78 4.39
CA MET A 1 33.77 25.01 5.64
C MET A 1 32.36 24.80 6.13
N ALA A 2 32.01 23.58 6.54
CA ALA A 2 30.78 23.33 7.28
C ALA A 2 30.80 24.13 8.58
N ASN A 3 29.64 24.69 8.97
CA ASN A 3 29.49 25.48 10.19
C ASN A 3 28.68 24.73 11.25
N THR A 4 28.16 23.54 10.92
CA THR A 4 27.36 22.71 11.80
C THR A 4 27.80 21.24 11.73
N THR A 5 27.57 20.50 12.81
CA THR A 5 27.86 19.06 12.85
C THR A 5 27.09 18.29 11.77
N VAL A 6 25.83 18.67 11.49
CA VAL A 6 25.01 17.99 10.48
C VAL A 6 25.55 18.20 9.06
N GLU A 7 26.10 19.38 8.76
CA GLU A 7 26.79 19.64 7.48
C GLU A 7 28.05 18.79 7.37
N SER A 8 28.89 18.74 8.42
CA SER A 8 30.09 17.91 8.42
C SER A 8 29.78 16.42 8.23
N VAL A 9 28.69 15.91 8.84
CA VAL A 9 28.21 14.53 8.62
C VAL A 9 27.74 14.34 7.18
N ASN A 10 27.02 15.31 6.62
CA ASN A 10 26.58 15.27 5.23
C ASN A 10 27.75 15.31 4.24
N ASP A 11 28.80 16.09 4.51
CA ASP A 11 30.02 16.12 3.70
C ASP A 11 30.67 14.74 3.66
N GLY A 12 30.78 14.06 4.81
CA GLY A 12 31.24 12.68 4.90
C GLY A 12 30.36 11.70 4.12
N LYS A 13 29.03 11.80 4.27
CA LYS A 13 28.06 11.00 3.52
C LYS A 13 28.21 11.19 2.00
N GLN A 14 28.32 12.43 1.54
CA GLN A 14 28.49 12.75 0.12
C GLN A 14 29.82 12.20 -0.42
N ALA A 15 30.93 12.44 0.29
CA ALA A 15 32.26 11.98 -0.11
C ALA A 15 32.32 10.45 -0.23
N SER A 16 31.69 9.71 0.69
CA SER A 16 31.68 8.24 0.69
C SER A 16 31.21 7.63 -0.64
N TRP A 17 30.19 8.21 -1.29
CA TRP A 17 29.68 7.72 -2.56
C TRP A 17 30.70 7.90 -3.70
N PHE A 18 31.38 9.04 -3.75
CA PHE A 18 32.37 9.33 -4.78
C PHE A 18 33.68 8.59 -4.54
N ILE A 19 34.07 8.38 -3.27
CA ILE A 19 35.18 7.50 -2.91
C ILE A 19 34.86 6.07 -3.37
N HIS A 20 33.66 5.55 -3.09
CA HIS A 20 33.21 4.25 -3.58
C HIS A 20 33.30 4.16 -5.12
N ARG A 21 32.73 5.14 -5.83
CA ARG A 21 32.79 5.20 -7.31
C ARG A 21 34.22 5.23 -7.84
N TYR A 22 35.10 6.02 -7.22
CA TYR A 22 36.50 6.12 -7.62
C TYR A 22 37.24 4.79 -7.39
N ILE A 23 37.07 4.18 -6.22
CA ILE A 23 37.70 2.87 -5.91
C ILE A 23 37.22 1.82 -6.91
N GLN A 24 35.91 1.71 -7.14
CA GLN A 24 35.35 0.74 -8.10
C GLN A 24 35.89 0.94 -9.52
N SER A 25 36.10 2.19 -9.96
CA SER A 25 36.68 2.45 -11.29
C SER A 25 38.13 1.98 -11.42
N GLN A 26 38.91 1.97 -10.32
CA GLN A 26 40.27 1.40 -10.33
C GLN A 26 40.27 -0.11 -10.57
N PHE A 27 39.19 -0.79 -10.22
CA PHE A 27 39.00 -2.23 -10.45
C PHE A 27 38.14 -2.51 -11.69
N ALA A 28 37.94 -1.52 -12.57
CA ALA A 28 37.09 -1.61 -13.76
C ALA A 28 35.65 -2.09 -13.47
N ALA A 29 35.16 -1.85 -12.25
CA ALA A 29 33.80 -2.20 -11.83
C ALA A 29 32.88 -0.99 -12.00
N ALA A 30 31.71 -1.21 -12.60
CA ALA A 30 30.71 -0.18 -12.79
C ALA A 30 29.85 0.01 -11.53
N VAL A 31 29.51 1.26 -11.22
CA VAL A 31 28.55 1.62 -10.17
C VAL A 31 27.32 2.29 -10.79
N PRO A 32 26.14 2.21 -10.15
CA PRO A 32 24.94 2.89 -10.63
C PRO A 32 25.17 4.40 -10.83
N ALA A 33 24.54 4.98 -11.85
CA ALA A 33 24.59 6.43 -12.08
C ALA A 33 23.90 7.22 -10.95
N ARG A 34 22.84 6.66 -10.38
CA ARG A 34 22.13 7.22 -9.23
C ARG A 34 22.77 6.75 -7.92
N PRO A 35 23.09 7.65 -6.98
CA PRO A 35 23.59 7.28 -5.65
C PRO A 35 22.67 6.29 -4.92
N ALA A 36 23.28 5.21 -4.41
CA ALA A 36 22.61 4.11 -3.72
C ALA A 36 23.34 3.79 -2.40
N LEU A 37 23.39 4.77 -1.49
CA LEU A 37 23.95 4.57 -0.16
C LEU A 37 23.06 3.60 0.65
N PRO A 38 23.65 2.62 1.38
CA PRO A 38 22.88 1.72 2.24
C PRO A 38 22.08 2.47 3.31
N LEU A 39 21.01 1.83 3.78
CA LEU A 39 20.30 2.23 4.98
C LEU A 39 21.05 1.78 6.24
N PHE A 40 20.60 2.25 7.40
CA PHE A 40 21.04 1.75 8.69
C PHE A 40 20.27 0.48 9.04
N HIS A 41 20.97 -0.56 9.50
CA HIS A 41 20.39 -1.87 9.81
C HIS A 41 20.75 -2.35 11.22
N THR A 42 19.86 -3.12 11.83
CA THR A 42 20.05 -3.79 13.14
C THR A 42 19.52 -5.23 13.10
N PRO A 43 19.81 -6.07 14.12
CA PRO A 43 19.23 -7.42 14.19
C PRO A 43 17.69 -7.45 14.17
N ILE A 44 17.01 -6.34 14.49
CA ILE A 44 15.54 -6.23 14.44
C ILE A 44 15.02 -6.38 13.00
N ASP A 45 15.79 -5.96 12.00
CA ASP A 45 15.38 -6.05 10.59
C ASP A 45 15.35 -7.49 10.07
N LEU A 46 15.93 -8.44 10.81
CA LEU A 46 15.94 -9.88 10.49
C LEU A 46 14.74 -10.64 11.08
N VAL A 47 13.89 -9.98 11.86
CA VAL A 47 12.70 -10.61 12.46
C VAL A 47 11.72 -10.99 11.35
N ASP A 48 11.39 -12.29 11.26
CA ASP A 48 10.36 -12.79 10.36
C ASP A 48 8.98 -12.41 10.91
N ILE A 49 8.26 -11.58 10.15
CA ILE A 49 6.90 -11.15 10.45
C ILE A 49 5.87 -11.79 9.50
N SER A 50 6.23 -12.83 8.75
CA SER A 50 5.30 -13.55 7.88
C SER A 50 4.33 -14.41 8.67
N VAL A 51 3.16 -14.68 8.08
CA VAL A 51 2.10 -15.49 8.70
C VAL A 51 1.36 -16.31 7.67
N GLU A 52 0.87 -17.48 8.06
CA GLU A 52 -0.03 -18.31 7.25
C GLU A 52 -1.44 -18.29 7.86
N MET A 53 -2.45 -18.06 7.03
CA MET A 53 -3.86 -18.06 7.45
C MET A 53 -4.71 -18.62 6.31
N ALA A 54 -5.58 -19.59 6.62
CA ALA A 54 -6.46 -20.24 5.65
C ALA A 54 -5.72 -20.81 4.42
N GLY A 55 -4.49 -21.31 4.62
CA GLY A 55 -3.62 -21.83 3.54
C GLY A 55 -2.99 -20.75 2.65
N LEU A 56 -3.17 -19.47 2.99
CA LEU A 56 -2.54 -18.35 2.29
C LEU A 56 -1.35 -17.86 3.11
N ARG A 57 -0.20 -17.68 2.45
CA ARG A 57 1.00 -17.08 3.06
C ARG A 57 1.03 -15.59 2.83
N PHE A 58 1.19 -14.83 3.91
CA PHE A 58 1.31 -13.38 3.92
C PHE A 58 2.73 -13.00 4.32
N ILE A 59 3.39 -12.12 3.55
CA ILE A 59 4.77 -11.71 3.85
C ILE A 59 4.88 -10.83 5.12
N ASN A 60 3.75 -10.21 5.51
CA ASN A 60 3.54 -9.50 6.77
C ASN A 60 2.02 -9.43 7.04
N PRO A 61 1.57 -9.22 8.30
CA PRO A 61 0.16 -9.32 8.66
C PRO A 61 -0.64 -8.03 8.40
N PHE A 62 -0.06 -7.04 7.70
CA PHE A 62 -0.66 -5.74 7.51
C PHE A 62 -1.27 -5.63 6.11
N GLY A 63 -2.55 -5.23 6.05
CA GLY A 63 -3.27 -5.10 4.78
C GLY A 63 -4.25 -3.95 4.72
N LEU A 64 -4.53 -3.51 3.49
CA LEU A 64 -5.55 -2.52 3.23
C LEU A 64 -6.94 -3.15 3.31
N ALA A 65 -7.80 -2.59 4.17
CA ALA A 65 -9.20 -2.96 4.23
C ALA A 65 -9.98 -2.54 2.96
N SER A 66 -11.14 -3.16 2.73
CA SER A 66 -12.09 -2.76 1.68
C SER A 66 -12.72 -1.42 2.06
N ALA A 67 -12.04 -0.33 1.71
CA ALA A 67 -12.37 1.02 2.15
C ALA A 67 -11.80 2.06 1.18
N THR A 68 -11.91 3.34 1.54
CA THR A 68 -11.42 4.47 0.76
C THR A 68 -9.93 4.35 0.34
N PRO A 69 -9.00 3.79 1.15
CA PRO A 69 -7.62 3.53 0.71
C PRO A 69 -7.47 2.53 -0.45
N ALA A 70 -8.51 1.75 -0.74
CA ALA A 70 -8.56 0.77 -1.83
C ALA A 70 -9.58 1.16 -2.92
N THR A 71 -9.84 2.47 -3.12
CA THR A 71 -10.84 2.98 -4.07
C THR A 71 -10.51 2.66 -5.55
N SER A 72 -9.23 2.50 -5.87
CA SER A 72 -8.77 2.16 -7.23
C SER A 72 -7.57 1.21 -7.20
N THR A 73 -7.39 0.51 -8.31
CA THR A 73 -6.29 -0.43 -8.57
C THR A 73 -4.92 0.21 -8.41
N THR A 74 -4.79 1.46 -8.85
CA THR A 74 -3.54 2.24 -8.73
C THR A 74 -3.17 2.55 -7.27
N MET A 75 -4.15 2.62 -6.36
CA MET A 75 -3.87 2.78 -4.93
C MET A 75 -3.34 1.48 -4.33
N ILE A 76 -3.95 0.34 -4.68
CA ILE A 76 -3.49 -0.98 -4.23
C ILE A 76 -2.09 -1.29 -4.76
N ARG A 77 -1.82 -0.98 -6.04
CA ARG A 77 -0.47 -1.10 -6.64
C ARG A 77 0.58 -0.35 -5.82
N ARG A 78 0.34 0.93 -5.53
CA ARG A 78 1.26 1.73 -4.70
C ARG A 78 1.41 1.22 -3.28
N ALA A 79 0.37 0.59 -2.73
CA ALA A 79 0.45 -0.03 -1.42
C ALA A 79 1.35 -1.27 -1.43
N PHE A 80 1.25 -2.11 -2.46
CA PHE A 80 2.18 -3.23 -2.63
C PHE A 80 3.62 -2.77 -2.90
N GLU A 81 3.83 -1.74 -3.72
CA GLU A 81 5.14 -1.09 -3.89
C GLU A 81 5.71 -0.55 -2.58
N ALA A 82 4.85 -0.05 -1.68
CA ALA A 82 5.22 0.43 -0.35
C ALA A 82 5.42 -0.70 0.69
N GLY A 83 5.13 -1.96 0.34
CA GLY A 83 5.41 -3.12 1.19
C GLY A 83 4.21 -3.71 1.94
N TRP A 84 2.99 -3.24 1.71
CA TRP A 84 1.78 -3.86 2.32
C TRP A 84 1.68 -5.35 1.96
N GLY A 85 1.40 -6.21 2.94
CA GLY A 85 1.40 -7.66 2.77
C GLY A 85 0.19 -8.16 1.98
N PHE A 86 -0.96 -7.50 2.14
CA PHE A 86 -2.19 -7.82 1.40
C PHE A 86 -3.09 -6.60 1.20
N ALA A 87 -4.11 -6.74 0.35
CA ALA A 87 -5.15 -5.74 0.18
C ALA A 87 -6.49 -6.39 -0.15
N LEU A 88 -7.57 -5.69 0.20
CA LEU A 88 -8.90 -5.97 -0.30
C LEU A 88 -9.24 -4.99 -1.43
N THR A 89 -9.94 -5.45 -2.47
CA THR A 89 -10.62 -4.53 -3.39
C THR A 89 -11.72 -3.78 -2.63
N LYS A 90 -12.04 -2.54 -3.02
CA LYS A 90 -13.30 -1.93 -2.57
C LYS A 90 -14.44 -2.85 -3.01
N THR A 91 -15.40 -3.09 -2.13
CA THR A 91 -16.53 -3.99 -2.38
C THR A 91 -17.18 -3.66 -3.72
N PHE A 92 -17.37 -4.65 -4.60
CA PHE A 92 -18.02 -4.44 -5.89
C PHE A 92 -19.14 -5.47 -6.12
N SER A 93 -20.04 -5.14 -7.04
CA SER A 93 -21.24 -5.90 -7.33
C SER A 93 -21.41 -6.11 -8.84
N LEU A 94 -22.44 -6.86 -9.22
CA LEU A 94 -22.85 -7.00 -10.62
C LEU A 94 -23.40 -5.67 -11.16
N ASP A 95 -23.37 -5.49 -12.48
CA ASP A 95 -23.81 -4.23 -13.12
C ASP A 95 -25.27 -3.84 -12.80
N LYS A 96 -26.13 -4.83 -12.53
CA LYS A 96 -27.54 -4.60 -12.11
C LYS A 96 -27.67 -3.92 -10.74
N ASP A 97 -26.63 -4.02 -9.91
CA ASP A 97 -26.58 -3.52 -8.54
C ASP A 97 -25.61 -2.32 -8.45
N ILE A 98 -25.41 -1.58 -9.56
CA ILE A 98 -24.56 -0.39 -9.60
C ILE A 98 -25.12 0.70 -8.68
N VAL A 99 -24.23 1.40 -8.00
CA VAL A 99 -24.58 2.45 -7.03
C VAL A 99 -23.95 3.79 -7.41
N THR A 100 -24.50 4.87 -6.86
CA THR A 100 -23.93 6.22 -6.93
C THR A 100 -23.82 6.79 -5.52
N ASN A 101 -22.63 7.26 -5.16
CA ASN A 101 -22.38 7.86 -3.85
C ASN A 101 -22.97 9.27 -3.75
N VAL A 102 -23.30 9.69 -2.53
CA VAL A 102 -23.66 11.08 -2.22
C VAL A 102 -22.45 11.88 -1.70
N SER A 103 -22.59 13.20 -1.62
CA SER A 103 -21.58 14.09 -1.02
C SER A 103 -22.28 15.18 -0.20
N PRO A 104 -21.84 15.49 1.04
CA PRO A 104 -20.69 14.91 1.77
C PRO A 104 -20.96 13.49 2.29
N ARG A 105 -19.91 12.67 2.46
CA ARG A 105 -20.06 11.26 2.86
C ARG A 105 -19.03 10.69 3.84
N ILE A 106 -17.93 11.39 4.09
CA ILE A 106 -16.91 11.01 5.08
C ILE A 106 -16.62 12.25 5.92
N ILE A 107 -16.72 12.14 7.23
CA ILE A 107 -16.51 13.24 8.17
C ILE A 107 -15.61 12.80 9.33
N ARG A 108 -14.91 13.76 9.94
CA ARG A 108 -14.17 13.52 11.19
C ARG A 108 -15.14 13.18 12.33
N GLY A 109 -14.70 12.33 13.24
CA GLY A 109 -15.45 12.03 14.46
C GLY A 109 -15.39 13.15 15.49
N THR A 110 -16.40 13.21 16.35
CA THR A 110 -16.48 14.13 17.50
C THR A 110 -16.10 13.46 18.82
N THR A 111 -15.61 12.22 18.76
CA THR A 111 -15.31 11.34 19.91
C THR A 111 -14.21 11.85 20.83
N SER A 112 -13.40 12.81 20.37
CA SER A 112 -12.31 13.43 21.16
C SER A 112 -12.39 14.96 21.15
N GLY A 113 -13.61 15.52 21.14
CA GLY A 113 -13.83 16.96 21.16
C GLY A 113 -13.42 17.69 19.87
N PRO A 114 -13.24 19.03 19.91
CA PRO A 114 -12.93 19.86 18.74
C PRO A 114 -11.44 19.83 18.37
N SER A 115 -10.87 18.63 18.22
CA SER A 115 -9.49 18.42 17.77
C SER A 115 -9.44 18.21 16.25
N TYR A 116 -8.64 19.01 15.55
CA TYR A 116 -8.52 19.02 14.10
C TYR A 116 -7.09 18.69 13.66
N GLY A 117 -6.93 18.24 12.42
CA GLY A 117 -5.62 17.88 11.87
C GLY A 117 -5.22 16.44 12.19
N PRO A 118 -3.95 16.15 12.53
CA PRO A 118 -3.42 14.80 12.62
C PRO A 118 -4.09 13.98 13.73
N GLY A 119 -4.09 12.65 13.58
CA GLY A 119 -4.53 11.74 14.63
C GLY A 119 -6.01 11.88 15.00
N GLN A 120 -6.89 12.10 14.01
CA GLN A 120 -8.34 12.05 14.26
C GLN A 120 -8.71 10.71 14.90
N SER A 121 -9.36 10.75 16.06
CA SER A 121 -9.66 9.55 16.85
C SER A 121 -10.67 8.63 16.17
N SER A 122 -11.49 9.16 15.26
CA SER A 122 -12.42 8.37 14.45
C SER A 122 -12.86 9.12 13.19
N PHE A 123 -13.50 8.39 12.28
CA PHE A 123 -14.21 8.90 11.12
C PHE A 123 -15.58 8.24 11.04
N LEU A 124 -16.57 8.97 10.53
CA LEU A 124 -17.89 8.43 10.18
C LEU A 124 -18.06 8.47 8.67
N ASN A 125 -18.65 7.43 8.10
CA ASN A 125 -18.93 7.38 6.67
C ASN A 125 -20.36 6.89 6.38
N ILE A 126 -20.93 7.40 5.30
CA ILE A 126 -22.14 6.91 4.63
C ILE A 126 -21.83 6.52 3.18
N GLU A 127 -20.59 6.09 2.92
CA GLU A 127 -20.13 5.67 1.60
C GLU A 127 -20.67 4.27 1.29
N LEU A 128 -21.05 4.05 0.03
CA LEU A 128 -21.54 2.76 -0.44
C LEU A 128 -20.37 1.84 -0.88
N ILE A 129 -20.72 0.78 -1.60
CA ILE A 129 -19.77 -0.05 -2.35
C ILE A 129 -19.11 0.76 -3.49
N SER A 130 -18.22 0.13 -4.26
CA SER A 130 -17.55 0.75 -5.39
C SER A 130 -18.53 1.21 -6.46
N GLU A 131 -18.30 2.41 -6.99
CA GLU A 131 -18.97 2.91 -8.21
C GLU A 131 -18.32 2.36 -9.50
N LYS A 132 -17.25 1.56 -9.36
CA LYS A 132 -16.57 0.91 -10.49
C LYS A 132 -17.14 -0.50 -10.70
N THR A 133 -17.23 -0.91 -11.96
CA THR A 133 -17.87 -2.17 -12.37
C THR A 133 -17.09 -3.40 -11.94
N ALA A 134 -17.75 -4.56 -11.90
CA ALA A 134 -17.08 -5.83 -11.70
C ALA A 134 -16.00 -6.10 -12.77
N ALA A 135 -16.26 -5.72 -14.03
CA ALA A 135 -15.28 -5.86 -15.11
C ALA A 135 -13.97 -5.11 -14.79
N TYR A 136 -14.06 -3.88 -14.30
CA TYR A 136 -12.89 -3.11 -13.84
C TYR A 136 -12.13 -3.86 -12.74
N TRP A 137 -12.83 -4.36 -11.72
CA TRP A 137 -12.18 -5.03 -10.58
C TRP A 137 -11.57 -6.38 -10.96
N CYS A 138 -12.24 -7.18 -11.78
CA CYS A 138 -11.72 -8.47 -12.24
C CYS A 138 -10.45 -8.30 -13.10
N GLN A 139 -10.44 -7.32 -14.02
CA GLN A 139 -9.23 -7.00 -14.79
C GLN A 139 -8.11 -6.53 -13.86
N SER A 140 -8.43 -5.66 -12.91
CA SER A 140 -7.48 -5.13 -11.94
C SER A 140 -6.85 -6.20 -11.04
N VAL A 141 -7.63 -7.19 -10.61
CA VAL A 141 -7.12 -8.33 -9.85
C VAL A 141 -6.13 -9.14 -10.68
N THR A 142 -6.43 -9.34 -11.97
CA THR A 142 -5.53 -10.05 -12.89
C THR A 142 -4.19 -9.32 -13.03
N GLU A 143 -4.24 -8.01 -13.28
CA GLU A 143 -3.03 -7.17 -13.40
C GLU A 143 -2.21 -7.17 -12.10
N LEU A 144 -2.86 -6.96 -10.95
CA LEU A 144 -2.18 -6.91 -9.66
C LEU A 144 -1.56 -8.26 -9.27
N LYS A 145 -2.22 -9.38 -9.57
CA LYS A 145 -1.66 -10.71 -9.29
C LYS A 145 -0.53 -11.10 -10.25
N ALA A 146 -0.54 -10.61 -11.49
CA ALA A 146 0.57 -10.78 -12.41
C ALA A 146 1.82 -10.03 -11.94
N ASP A 147 1.65 -8.78 -11.49
CA ASP A 147 2.78 -7.94 -11.08
C ASP A 147 3.26 -8.22 -9.65
N PHE A 148 2.36 -8.69 -8.78
CA PHE A 148 2.62 -8.93 -7.36
C PHE A 148 2.16 -10.35 -6.95
N PRO A 149 2.86 -11.41 -7.42
CA PRO A 149 2.47 -12.79 -7.16
C PRO A 149 2.57 -13.18 -5.68
N ASP A 150 3.49 -12.57 -4.93
CA ASP A 150 3.73 -12.76 -3.49
C ASP A 150 2.73 -12.03 -2.58
N ARG A 151 1.93 -11.09 -3.12
CA ARG A 151 0.96 -10.30 -2.36
C ARG A 151 -0.42 -10.94 -2.38
N VAL A 152 -1.03 -11.10 -1.22
CA VAL A 152 -2.40 -11.61 -1.15
C VAL A 152 -3.36 -10.51 -1.57
N LEU A 153 -4.27 -10.81 -2.49
CA LEU A 153 -5.32 -9.91 -2.95
C LEU A 153 -6.67 -10.58 -2.77
N ILE A 154 -7.56 -9.92 -2.03
CA ILE A 154 -8.87 -10.46 -1.65
C ILE A 154 -9.95 -9.63 -2.34
N ALA A 155 -10.77 -10.27 -3.17
CA ALA A 155 -11.89 -9.62 -3.83
C ALA A 155 -13.07 -9.50 -2.85
N SER A 156 -13.40 -8.28 -2.43
CA SER A 156 -14.60 -8.00 -1.65
C SER A 156 -15.79 -7.88 -2.60
N ILE A 157 -16.79 -8.74 -2.44
CA ILE A 157 -17.99 -8.78 -3.31
C ILE A 157 -19.27 -8.67 -2.49
N MET A 158 -20.33 -8.13 -3.09
CA MET A 158 -21.65 -8.04 -2.48
C MET A 158 -22.75 -8.33 -3.51
N CYS A 159 -23.79 -9.01 -3.07
CA CYS A 159 -25.00 -9.26 -3.84
C CYS A 159 -26.25 -9.15 -2.96
N SER A 160 -27.39 -8.87 -3.57
CA SER A 160 -28.69 -9.06 -2.93
C SER A 160 -28.96 -10.55 -2.67
N TYR A 161 -29.84 -10.83 -1.71
CA TYR A 161 -30.34 -12.19 -1.54
C TYR A 161 -31.13 -12.60 -2.80
N ASN A 162 -30.59 -13.58 -3.53
CA ASN A 162 -31.20 -14.08 -4.76
C ASN A 162 -31.40 -15.59 -4.65
N ARG A 163 -32.62 -16.01 -4.32
CA ARG A 163 -32.99 -17.42 -4.33
C ARG A 163 -33.58 -17.76 -5.70
N LYS A 164 -32.86 -18.53 -6.50
CA LYS A 164 -33.48 -19.33 -7.55
C LYS A 164 -34.16 -20.52 -6.85
N THR A 165 -35.48 -20.59 -6.91
CA THR A 165 -36.17 -21.87 -6.73
C THR A 165 -35.81 -22.73 -7.94
N ASP A 166 -35.07 -23.80 -7.72
CA ASP A 166 -34.92 -24.87 -8.70
C ASP A 166 -36.30 -25.51 -8.88
N THR A 167 -37.00 -25.09 -9.93
CA THR A 167 -38.17 -25.76 -10.53
C THR A 167 -37.83 -26.11 -11.96
#